data_AF-A0A967H6D9-F1
#
_entry.id   AF-A0A967H6D9-F1
#
_cell.length_a   1.000
_cell.length_b   1.000
_cell.length_c   1.000
_cell.angle_alpha   90.00
_cell.angle_beta   90.00
_cell.angle_gamma   90.00
#
_symmetry.space_group_name_H-M   'P 1'
#
loop_
_entity.id
_entity.type
_entity.pdbx_description
1 polymer ?
#
loop_
_entity_poly.entity_id
_entity_poly.type
_entity_poly.pdbx_seq_one_letter_code
_entity_poly.pdbx_strand_id
1 'polypeptide(L)'
;MIQVLALMAGLATAVYAAAGPGASAAEKPNILWIVSEDNSVFWVSCYGSPNAKTPNIDQLAAEGFRYTHCYDNSAVCAPTRNTWLTGLHCISTGNQPMRSFYRLPPEIYQHTYIDQLMAAGYSVSAKGKQDFNFEQRHWKNLRGNLEQDWEKLPDNKPFFIVRNYGESHESRSFPKDTPLHADPAAMTLHAYHPDLPGVRQSYARYTDSVAIMDQRVGQNIAWLKRIGRYEDTIIIYNSDHGGVLPRSKRFLYNSGTHCPLIIRIPERFKHLWPAETPGSTVDRLVSFVDMPKTWLSLAGAEIPSTYQGTIFLGEDTEPEPAYHFAYRGRADECLDMARAIRDKSHTYIKNYYPYIPNGQVLRYQWKIEAMQAWERHYQEGKTTPVQSRFFLPRDPHQFFDDKADYENIHNLIDRPEHQEKIADLKRELRRQQLKFHDSGLLPEDMRNRRAEANGLTLYEMVRDPALYPLADYLDAADLALARDPANLPAFLTGLADPDEGIRWWAINGLKNLGADAEPALEEIRKAAQGDAAQEVRLLAAWILHDFGEVDAYKEVMAAIKKEGITTKSHYETTIKLVKAE
;
A
#
# COMPACT_ATOMS: atom_id res chain seq x y z
N MET A 1 41.98 39.74 87.55
CA MET A 1 41.10 38.55 87.46
C MET A 1 40.33 38.69 86.16
N ILE A 2 40.80 38.09 85.06
CA ILE A 2 40.51 36.72 84.60
C ILE A 2 39.03 36.53 84.22
N GLN A 3 38.85 36.01 82.98
CA GLN A 3 37.67 35.44 82.31
C GLN A 3 36.79 36.42 81.52
N VAL A 4 37.01 36.60 80.20
CA VAL A 4 36.84 35.70 79.03
C VAL A 4 35.37 35.55 78.64
N LEU A 5 35.01 36.24 77.55
CA LEU A 5 33.80 36.04 76.75
C LEU A 5 33.77 34.63 76.18
N ALA A 6 32.65 33.93 76.35
CA ALA A 6 32.31 32.73 75.59
C ALA A 6 31.17 33.04 74.61
N LEU A 7 31.51 32.99 73.31
CA LEU A 7 30.59 32.90 72.19
C LEU A 7 29.78 31.60 72.30
N MET A 8 28.44 31.67 72.27
CA MET A 8 27.61 30.51 71.92
C MET A 8 27.13 30.67 70.48
N ALA A 9 27.70 29.85 69.59
CA ALA A 9 27.20 29.63 68.24
C ALA A 9 26.03 28.63 68.30
N GLY A 10 24.81 29.11 68.03
CA GLY A 10 23.66 28.25 67.75
C GLY A 10 23.67 27.84 66.28
N LEU A 11 24.05 26.59 65.99
CA LEU A 11 23.89 25.98 64.66
C LEU A 11 22.39 25.71 64.42
N ALA A 12 21.83 26.34 63.39
CA ALA A 12 20.55 25.95 62.81
C ALA A 12 20.75 24.67 61.99
N THR A 13 20.22 23.54 62.47
CA THR A 13 20.11 22.30 61.70
C THR A 13 19.00 22.45 60.65
N ALA A 14 19.40 22.72 59.41
CA ALA A 14 18.53 22.58 58.25
C ALA A 14 18.23 21.08 58.04
N VAL A 15 16.98 20.67 58.29
CA VAL A 15 16.47 19.36 57.88
C VAL A 15 16.36 19.38 56.36
N TYR A 16 17.35 18.82 55.67
CA TYR A 16 17.21 18.42 54.28
C TYR A 16 16.18 17.29 54.22
N ALA A 17 14.95 17.62 53.83
CA ALA A 17 14.02 16.63 53.33
C ALA A 17 14.66 16.00 52.09
N ALA A 18 15.10 14.75 52.20
CA ALA A 18 15.50 13.95 51.07
C ALA A 18 14.29 13.85 50.13
N ALA A 19 14.33 14.58 49.02
CA ALA A 19 13.44 14.34 47.90
C ALA A 19 13.64 12.87 47.50
N GLY A 20 12.61 12.05 47.73
CA GLY A 20 12.58 10.68 47.22
C GLY A 20 12.81 10.68 45.70
N PRO A 21 13.28 9.57 45.11
CA PRO A 21 13.41 9.46 43.68
C PRO A 21 12.07 9.84 43.05
N GLY A 22 12.13 10.86 42.19
CA GLY A 22 10.96 11.39 41.50
C GLY A 22 10.20 10.27 40.83
N ALA A 23 8.88 10.46 40.70
CA ALA A 23 8.03 9.64 39.86
C ALA A 23 8.79 9.27 38.58
N SER A 24 9.04 7.97 38.39
CA SER A 24 9.71 7.46 37.20
C SER A 24 9.00 8.04 35.99
N ALA A 25 9.69 8.84 35.18
CA ALA A 25 9.26 9.07 33.82
C ALA A 25 8.97 7.68 33.22
N ALA A 26 7.80 7.48 32.62
CA ALA A 26 7.45 6.20 32.01
C ALA A 26 8.60 5.78 31.09
N GLU A 27 9.19 4.61 31.36
CA GLU A 27 10.41 4.20 30.69
C GLU A 27 10.10 3.91 29.22
N LYS A 28 10.65 4.72 28.33
CA LYS A 28 10.41 4.62 26.88
C LYS A 28 10.90 3.26 26.37
N PRO A 29 10.07 2.46 25.69
CA PRO A 29 10.50 1.15 25.19
C PRO A 29 11.48 1.31 24.01
N ASN A 30 12.42 0.38 23.89
CA ASN A 30 13.11 0.20 22.61
C ASN A 30 12.16 -0.48 21.62
N ILE A 31 12.29 -0.15 20.34
CA ILE A 31 11.44 -0.72 19.29
C ILE A 31 12.32 -1.28 18.17
N LEU A 32 12.14 -2.56 17.87
CA LEU A 32 12.68 -3.22 16.68
C LEU A 32 11.53 -3.55 15.73
N TRP A 33 11.51 -2.90 14.57
CA TRP A 33 10.52 -3.13 13.52
C TRP A 33 11.13 -3.94 12.37
N ILE A 34 10.80 -5.23 12.31
CA ILE A 34 11.26 -6.17 11.29
C ILE A 34 10.22 -6.24 10.17
N VAL A 35 10.64 -5.88 8.96
CA VAL A 35 9.80 -5.86 7.75
C VAL A 35 10.32 -6.90 6.77
N SER A 36 9.52 -7.92 6.45
CA SER A 36 9.74 -8.77 5.27
C SER A 36 9.17 -8.11 4.02
N GLU A 37 9.94 -8.02 2.94
CA GLU A 37 9.41 -7.52 1.66
C GLU A 37 8.49 -8.54 1.00
N ASP A 38 7.37 -8.07 0.46
CA ASP A 38 6.43 -8.83 -0.39
C ASP A 38 5.93 -10.14 0.25
N ASN A 39 5.28 -10.14 1.42
CA ASN A 39 4.86 -11.36 2.14
C ASN A 39 3.43 -11.26 2.72
N SER A 40 2.55 -12.21 2.38
CA SER A 40 1.19 -12.27 2.92
C SER A 40 1.05 -13.33 4.03
N VAL A 41 -0.06 -13.27 4.78
CA VAL A 41 -0.36 -14.25 5.83
C VAL A 41 -0.41 -15.70 5.32
N PHE A 42 -0.67 -15.90 4.03
CA PHE A 42 -0.67 -17.23 3.38
C PHE A 42 0.69 -17.95 3.48
N TRP A 43 1.77 -17.22 3.73
CA TRP A 43 3.14 -17.71 3.76
C TRP A 43 3.77 -17.73 5.16
N VAL A 44 2.98 -17.54 6.23
CA VAL A 44 3.49 -17.56 7.61
C VAL A 44 2.81 -18.69 8.38
N SER A 45 3.56 -19.60 9.02
CA SER A 45 2.98 -20.83 9.58
C SER A 45 2.03 -20.58 10.75
N CYS A 46 2.31 -19.62 11.63
CA CYS A 46 1.34 -19.26 12.68
C CYS A 46 0.03 -18.66 12.14
N TYR A 47 -0.05 -18.27 10.86
CA TYR A 47 -1.29 -17.89 10.19
C TYR A 47 -1.95 -19.05 9.41
N GLY A 48 -1.41 -20.26 9.51
CA GLY A 48 -1.94 -21.45 8.85
C GLY A 48 -1.41 -21.69 7.43
N SER A 49 -0.21 -21.19 7.11
CA SER A 49 0.39 -21.43 5.79
C SER A 49 0.42 -22.91 5.42
N PRO A 50 -0.07 -23.29 4.20
CA PRO A 50 0.00 -24.67 3.74
C PRO A 50 1.39 -25.04 3.21
N ASN A 51 2.22 -24.05 2.86
CA ASN A 51 3.47 -24.26 2.13
C ASN A 51 4.73 -23.94 2.96
N ALA A 52 4.67 -22.95 3.86
CA ALA A 52 5.84 -22.43 4.57
C ALA A 52 5.88 -22.83 6.05
N LYS A 53 7.09 -22.99 6.57
CA LYS A 53 7.38 -23.16 8.01
C LYS A 53 8.25 -22.00 8.48
N THR A 54 7.78 -21.28 9.49
CA THR A 54 8.42 -20.07 10.02
C THR A 54 8.59 -20.13 11.54
N PRO A 55 9.43 -21.05 12.07
CA PRO A 55 9.54 -21.30 13.51
C PRO A 55 10.00 -20.08 14.34
N ASN A 56 10.81 -19.18 13.78
CA ASN A 56 11.23 -17.98 14.53
C ASN A 56 10.11 -16.94 14.61
N ILE A 57 9.33 -16.79 13.54
CA ILE A 57 8.12 -15.96 13.55
C ILE A 57 7.04 -16.58 14.46
N ASP A 58 6.91 -17.90 14.46
CA ASP A 58 5.99 -18.63 15.34
C ASP A 58 6.37 -18.45 16.82
N GLN A 59 7.66 -18.42 17.14
CA GLN A 59 8.14 -18.07 18.47
C GLN A 59 7.73 -16.65 18.87
N LEU A 60 7.87 -15.65 17.98
CA LEU A 60 7.40 -14.29 18.26
C LEU A 60 5.89 -14.25 18.50
N ALA A 61 5.11 -15.05 17.78
CA ALA A 61 3.67 -15.13 17.98
C ALA A 61 3.33 -15.75 19.34
N ALA A 62 4.03 -16.82 19.74
CA ALA A 62 3.84 -17.49 21.03
C ALA A 62 4.23 -16.60 22.23
N GLU A 63 5.26 -15.75 22.07
CA GLU A 63 5.71 -14.80 23.09
C GLU A 63 5.04 -13.43 22.99
N GLY A 64 4.16 -13.23 22.00
CA GLY A 64 3.59 -11.93 21.66
C GLY A 64 2.11 -12.01 21.28
N PHE A 65 1.69 -11.15 20.37
CA PHE A 65 0.30 -11.00 19.96
C PHE A 65 0.20 -11.01 18.44
N ARG A 66 -0.67 -11.89 17.91
CA ARG A 66 -0.87 -12.05 16.45
C ARG A 66 -2.15 -11.36 16.00
N TYR A 67 -2.06 -10.34 15.15
CA TYR A 67 -3.22 -9.63 14.64
C TYR A 67 -3.84 -10.37 13.46
N THR A 68 -5.15 -10.62 13.51
CA THR A 68 -5.85 -11.39 12.46
C THR A 68 -6.19 -10.54 11.22
N HIS A 69 -6.28 -9.22 11.38
CA HIS A 69 -6.78 -8.29 10.36
C HIS A 69 -5.82 -7.12 10.14
N CYS A 70 -4.66 -7.36 9.53
CA CYS A 70 -3.69 -6.31 9.17
C CYS A 70 -3.58 -6.16 7.65
N TYR A 71 -3.85 -4.95 7.13
CA TYR A 71 -3.97 -4.71 5.70
C TYR A 71 -3.14 -3.53 5.20
N ASP A 72 -2.46 -3.74 4.07
CA ASP A 72 -1.77 -2.71 3.32
C ASP A 72 -2.75 -1.87 2.47
N ASN A 73 -2.55 -0.55 2.48
CA ASN A 73 -3.34 0.40 1.74
C ASN A 73 -3.00 0.46 0.23
N SER A 74 -1.83 0.00 -0.25
CA SER A 74 -1.40 0.26 -1.66
C SER A 74 -1.12 -0.98 -2.53
N ALA A 75 -0.94 -2.14 -1.90
CA ALA A 75 -0.46 -3.40 -2.48
C ALA A 75 0.91 -3.32 -3.16
N VAL A 76 1.75 -2.29 -2.94
CA VAL A 76 3.07 -2.16 -3.58
C VAL A 76 4.03 -1.25 -2.81
N CYS A 77 5.31 -1.64 -2.77
CA CYS A 77 6.30 -1.15 -1.81
C CYS A 77 6.42 0.38 -1.69
N ALA A 78 6.60 1.11 -2.79
CA ALA A 78 6.94 2.53 -2.70
C ALA A 78 5.81 3.40 -2.10
N PRO A 79 4.58 3.33 -2.63
CA PRO A 79 3.41 3.95 -2.02
C PRO A 79 3.18 3.48 -0.58
N THR A 80 3.28 2.20 -0.27
CA THR A 80 3.10 1.72 1.11
C THR A 80 4.10 2.34 2.09
N ARG A 81 5.38 2.38 1.70
CA ARG A 81 6.44 2.95 2.53
C ARG A 81 6.31 4.46 2.66
N ASN A 82 5.74 5.14 1.67
CA ASN A 82 5.38 6.56 1.77
C ASN A 82 4.23 6.78 2.77
N THR A 83 3.24 5.89 2.80
CA THR A 83 2.17 5.91 3.82
C THR A 83 2.75 5.75 5.22
N TRP A 84 3.67 4.81 5.42
CA TRP A 84 4.36 4.69 6.70
C TRP A 84 5.21 5.92 7.04
N LEU A 85 5.95 6.46 6.08
CA LEU A 85 6.81 7.61 6.33
C LEU A 85 6.01 8.84 6.77
N THR A 86 4.91 9.11 6.08
CA THR A 86 4.16 10.36 6.24
C THR A 86 3.00 10.25 7.22
N GLY A 87 2.47 9.05 7.48
CA GLY A 87 1.22 8.87 8.23
C GLY A 87 -0.04 9.21 7.42
N LEU A 88 0.08 9.44 6.11
CA LEU A 88 -1.03 9.77 5.21
C LEU A 88 -1.24 8.67 4.15
N HIS A 89 -2.48 8.51 3.70
CA HIS A 89 -2.77 7.75 2.49
C HIS A 89 -2.12 8.43 1.27
N CYS A 90 -1.42 7.68 0.44
CA CYS A 90 -0.74 8.21 -0.75
C CYS A 90 -1.66 8.83 -1.79
N ILE A 91 -2.94 8.42 -1.81
CA ILE A 91 -3.92 9.11 -2.66
C ILE A 91 -4.22 10.53 -2.18
N SER A 92 -4.01 10.84 -0.90
CA SER A 92 -4.18 12.19 -0.34
C SER A 92 -3.02 13.12 -0.71
N THR A 93 -1.86 12.56 -1.08
CA THR A 93 -0.63 13.30 -1.38
C THR A 93 -0.28 13.30 -2.87
N GLY A 94 -0.90 12.40 -3.65
CA GLY A 94 -0.56 12.19 -5.07
C GLY A 94 0.55 11.16 -5.28
N ASN A 95 1.20 10.66 -4.23
CA ASN A 95 2.29 9.68 -4.30
C ASN A 95 1.79 8.22 -4.42
N GLN A 96 0.57 7.96 -4.88
CA GLN A 96 0.09 6.59 -5.12
C GLN A 96 0.71 5.88 -6.35
N PRO A 97 1.21 6.56 -7.41
CA PRO A 97 1.99 5.89 -8.45
C PRO A 97 3.34 5.46 -7.90
N MET A 98 3.76 4.25 -8.27
CA MET A 98 5.03 3.70 -7.84
C MET A 98 6.20 4.51 -8.42
N ARG A 99 7.13 4.92 -7.55
CA ARG A 99 8.32 5.73 -7.88
C ARG A 99 7.97 7.07 -8.56
N SER A 100 6.96 7.77 -8.05
CA SER A 100 6.53 9.07 -8.54
C SER A 100 7.44 10.23 -8.10
N PHE A 101 7.94 10.19 -6.87
CA PHE A 101 8.81 11.23 -6.28
C PHE A 101 8.20 12.65 -6.25
N TYR A 102 6.87 12.77 -6.23
CA TYR A 102 6.21 14.07 -6.20
C TYR A 102 6.49 14.82 -4.91
N ARG A 103 6.52 16.15 -5.03
CA ARG A 103 6.77 17.08 -3.94
C ARG A 103 5.63 17.01 -2.92
N LEU A 104 6.02 17.03 -1.66
CA LEU A 104 5.17 17.15 -0.49
C LEU A 104 5.41 18.54 0.09
N PRO A 105 4.41 19.14 0.74
CA PRO A 105 4.57 20.43 1.37
C PRO A 105 5.34 20.29 2.72
N PRO A 106 6.01 21.36 3.19
CA PRO A 106 6.85 21.36 4.41
C PRO A 106 6.23 20.71 5.64
N GLU A 107 4.96 20.97 5.89
CA GLU A 107 4.19 20.46 7.03
C GLU A 107 4.02 18.93 7.01
N ILE A 108 4.30 18.27 5.88
CA ILE A 108 4.33 16.80 5.79
C ILE A 108 5.77 16.30 5.79
N TYR A 109 6.62 16.77 4.88
CA TYR A 109 7.94 16.16 4.70
C TYR A 109 8.92 16.46 5.85
N GLN A 110 8.66 17.47 6.70
CA GLN A 110 9.47 17.78 7.89
C GLN A 110 8.94 17.11 9.17
N HIS A 111 7.79 16.43 9.09
CA HIS A 111 7.09 15.84 10.24
C HIS A 111 6.82 14.35 10.03
N THR A 112 7.77 13.65 9.41
CA THR A 112 7.68 12.19 9.25
C THR A 112 7.83 11.48 10.59
N TYR A 113 7.45 10.20 10.68
CA TYR A 113 7.57 9.48 11.96
C TYR A 113 9.04 9.41 12.41
N ILE A 114 9.98 9.40 11.46
CA ILE A 114 11.41 9.41 11.75
C ILE A 114 11.81 10.73 12.41
N ASP A 115 11.35 11.87 11.87
CA ASP A 115 11.65 13.19 12.42
C ASP A 115 11.09 13.32 13.84
N GLN A 116 9.86 12.84 14.03
CA GLN A 116 9.18 12.88 15.32
C GLN A 116 9.82 11.96 16.38
N LEU A 117 10.27 10.76 15.98
CA LEU A 117 11.03 9.87 16.86
C LEU A 117 12.36 10.51 17.28
N MET A 118 13.10 11.09 16.34
CA MET A 118 14.37 11.78 16.64
C MET A 118 14.14 12.97 17.58
N ALA A 119 13.09 13.77 17.35
CA ALA A 119 12.69 14.86 18.24
C ALA A 119 12.33 14.38 19.65
N ALA A 120 11.72 13.19 19.77
CA ALA A 120 11.41 12.53 21.04
C ALA A 120 12.63 11.90 21.74
N GLY A 121 13.84 12.02 21.16
CA GLY A 121 15.10 11.57 21.74
C GLY A 121 15.51 10.14 21.37
N TYR A 122 14.82 9.48 20.44
CA TYR A 122 15.18 8.14 19.98
C TYR A 122 16.41 8.15 19.07
N SER A 123 17.25 7.12 19.22
CA SER A 123 18.22 6.75 18.19
C SER A 123 17.51 5.94 17.09
N VAL A 124 17.35 6.55 15.90
CA VAL A 124 16.64 5.94 14.77
C VAL A 124 17.63 5.37 13.74
N SER A 125 17.44 4.11 13.33
CA SER A 125 18.18 3.47 12.23
C SER A 125 17.23 2.71 11.32
N ALA A 126 17.47 2.76 10.01
CA ALA A 126 16.65 2.06 9.02
C ALA A 126 17.54 1.37 7.98
N LYS A 127 17.74 0.05 8.14
CA LYS A 127 18.55 -0.76 7.22
C LYS A 127 17.70 -1.35 6.11
N GLY A 128 18.30 -1.46 4.93
CA GLY A 128 17.73 -2.11 3.76
C GLY A 128 17.02 -1.13 2.83
N LYS A 129 16.06 -1.64 2.06
CA LYS A 129 15.28 -0.87 1.10
C LYS A 129 14.38 0.13 1.82
N GLN A 130 14.45 1.39 1.40
CA GLN A 130 13.60 2.46 1.94
C GLN A 130 12.43 2.78 1.00
N ASP A 131 12.69 2.94 -0.30
CA ASP A 131 11.67 3.14 -1.35
C ASP A 131 10.54 4.14 -1.00
N PHE A 132 10.81 5.19 -0.22
CA PHE A 132 9.80 6.12 0.33
C PHE A 132 9.00 6.95 -0.70
N ASN A 133 9.16 6.70 -1.99
CA ASN A 133 8.44 7.36 -3.07
C ASN A 133 8.55 8.90 -3.09
N PHE A 134 9.65 9.42 -2.56
CA PHE A 134 9.90 10.84 -2.33
C PHE A 134 11.40 11.17 -2.48
N GLU A 135 11.74 12.42 -2.82
CA GLU A 135 13.14 12.86 -2.94
C GLU A 135 13.85 12.86 -1.56
N GLN A 136 14.72 11.88 -1.34
CA GLN A 136 15.40 11.72 -0.04
C GLN A 136 16.53 12.75 0.12
N ARG A 137 16.40 13.72 1.04
CA ARG A 137 17.47 14.70 1.30
C ARG A 137 18.21 14.51 2.63
N HIS A 138 17.55 14.09 3.72
CA HIS A 138 18.22 13.91 5.03
C HIS A 138 18.24 12.46 5.55
N TRP A 139 17.27 11.61 5.17
CA TRP A 139 17.19 10.19 5.61
C TRP A 139 18.19 9.24 4.93
N LYS A 140 18.95 9.75 3.95
CA LYS A 140 20.04 9.02 3.27
C LYS A 140 21.12 8.54 4.25
N ASN A 141 21.22 9.17 5.43
CA ASN A 141 22.21 8.89 6.46
C ASN A 141 21.71 7.97 7.59
N LEU A 142 20.47 7.46 7.55
CA LEU A 142 19.95 6.48 8.54
C LEU A 142 20.56 5.08 8.36
N ARG A 143 21.77 4.98 7.78
CA ARG A 143 22.42 3.74 7.35
C ARG A 143 23.30 3.17 8.45
N GLY A 144 23.09 1.89 8.74
CA GLY A 144 24.05 1.01 9.43
C GLY A 144 23.86 -0.45 8.99
N ASN A 145 24.90 -1.27 9.18
CA ASN A 145 24.77 -2.72 9.09
C ASN A 145 24.36 -3.30 10.47
N LEU A 146 24.03 -4.60 10.53
CA LEU A 146 23.45 -5.19 11.76
C LEU A 146 24.36 -4.90 12.95
N GLU A 147 25.63 -5.27 12.85
CA GLU A 147 26.61 -5.17 13.93
C GLU A 147 26.88 -3.71 14.30
N GLN A 148 27.07 -2.83 13.32
CA GLN A 148 27.34 -1.42 13.55
C GLN A 148 26.19 -0.67 14.21
N ASP A 149 24.94 -1.00 13.90
CA ASP A 149 23.81 -0.34 14.56
C ASP A 149 23.77 -0.72 16.03
N TRP A 150 23.98 -1.99 16.35
CA TRP A 150 23.96 -2.49 17.72
C TRP A 150 25.17 -2.05 18.55
N GLU A 151 26.36 -1.99 17.94
CA GLU A 151 27.59 -1.51 18.59
C GLU A 151 27.60 0.01 18.83
N LYS A 152 26.80 0.76 18.06
CA LYS A 152 26.68 2.21 18.18
C LYS A 152 25.45 2.66 18.97
N LEU A 153 24.70 1.72 19.56
CA LEU A 153 23.56 2.08 20.39
C LEU A 153 24.06 2.79 21.66
N PRO A 154 23.64 4.04 21.91
CA PRO A 154 23.95 4.68 23.17
C PRO A 154 23.25 3.95 24.32
N ASP A 155 23.99 3.60 25.37
CA ASP A 155 23.48 2.84 26.52
C ASP A 155 22.28 3.52 27.22
N ASN A 156 22.17 4.85 27.13
CA ASN A 156 21.20 5.67 27.85
C ASN A 156 20.11 6.31 26.98
N LYS A 157 19.93 5.89 25.71
CA LYS A 157 18.81 6.37 24.88
C LYS A 157 17.97 5.22 24.33
N PRO A 158 16.64 5.39 24.23
CA PRO A 158 15.81 4.42 23.55
C PRO A 158 16.14 4.40 22.06
N PHE A 159 15.98 3.24 21.42
CA PHE A 159 16.20 3.09 19.98
C PHE A 159 14.95 2.69 19.22
N PHE A 160 14.88 3.11 17.97
CA PHE A 160 13.89 2.67 16.99
C PHE A 160 14.62 2.17 15.75
N ILE A 161 14.67 0.84 15.59
CA ILE A 161 15.42 0.21 14.50
C ILE A 161 14.43 -0.43 13.52
N VAL A 162 14.48 -0.02 12.26
CA VAL A 162 13.76 -0.68 11.16
C VAL A 162 14.71 -1.61 10.40
N ARG A 163 14.28 -2.86 10.22
CA ARG A 163 14.99 -3.89 9.46
C ARG A 163 14.16 -4.35 8.28
N ASN A 164 14.51 -3.85 7.10
CA ASN A 164 13.89 -4.29 5.84
C ASN A 164 14.69 -5.46 5.25
N TYR A 165 14.03 -6.60 5.08
CA TYR A 165 14.60 -7.83 4.54
C TYR A 165 14.04 -8.14 3.16
N GLY A 166 14.92 -8.19 2.17
CA GLY A 166 14.60 -8.49 0.76
C GLY A 166 14.66 -9.98 0.41
N GLU A 167 14.74 -10.84 1.42
CA GLU A 167 14.80 -12.30 1.32
C GLU A 167 13.53 -12.90 0.71
N SER A 168 12.37 -12.29 0.94
CA SER A 168 11.08 -12.63 0.30
C SER A 168 10.65 -11.68 -0.81
N HIS A 169 11.50 -10.74 -1.25
CA HIS A 169 11.16 -9.82 -2.34
C HIS A 169 10.92 -10.56 -3.68
N GLU A 170 10.09 -10.02 -4.58
CA GLU A 170 9.70 -10.57 -5.88
C GLU A 170 10.88 -11.10 -6.72
N SER A 171 12.03 -10.43 -6.66
CA SER A 171 13.26 -10.87 -7.34
C SER A 171 13.85 -12.19 -6.83
N ARG A 172 13.34 -12.69 -5.71
CA ARG A 172 13.69 -13.98 -5.12
C ARG A 172 12.98 -15.12 -5.83
N SER A 173 11.82 -14.86 -6.43
CA SER A 173 11.03 -15.78 -7.24
C SER A 173 11.43 -15.85 -8.72
N PHE A 174 12.44 -15.09 -9.14
CA PHE A 174 12.97 -15.22 -10.51
C PHE A 174 13.73 -16.55 -10.67
N PRO A 175 13.79 -17.12 -11.89
CA PRO A 175 14.58 -18.30 -12.20
C PRO A 175 16.03 -18.13 -11.76
N LYS A 176 16.56 -19.13 -11.05
CA LYS A 176 17.97 -19.22 -10.60
C LYS A 176 18.40 -20.67 -10.56
N ASP A 177 19.70 -20.88 -10.75
CA ASP A 177 20.34 -22.20 -10.71
C ASP A 177 20.48 -22.77 -9.29
N THR A 178 20.12 -22.01 -8.25
CA THR A 178 20.10 -22.52 -6.88
C THR A 178 19.09 -23.66 -6.74
N PRO A 179 19.51 -24.84 -6.26
CA PRO A 179 18.62 -25.96 -6.01
C PRO A 179 17.49 -25.58 -5.04
N LEU A 180 16.30 -26.13 -5.28
CA LEU A 180 15.16 -26.00 -4.38
C LEU A 180 15.27 -26.99 -3.22
N HIS A 181 14.96 -26.54 -2.02
CA HIS A 181 14.79 -27.41 -0.85
C HIS A 181 13.33 -27.87 -0.72
N ALA A 182 12.37 -26.97 -0.96
CA ALA A 182 10.96 -27.32 -1.04
C ALA A 182 10.67 -28.15 -2.31
N ASP A 183 9.82 -29.18 -2.16
CA ASP A 183 9.36 -30.01 -3.28
C ASP A 183 8.25 -29.30 -4.08
N PRO A 184 8.46 -28.95 -5.36
CA PRO A 184 7.42 -28.34 -6.19
C PRO A 184 6.13 -29.17 -6.30
N ALA A 185 6.23 -30.50 -6.27
CA ALA A 185 5.07 -31.38 -6.37
C ALA A 185 4.17 -31.31 -5.11
N ALA A 186 4.75 -30.97 -3.96
CA ALA A 186 4.03 -30.85 -2.69
C ALA A 186 3.36 -29.48 -2.48
N MET A 187 3.58 -28.51 -3.37
CA MET A 187 3.02 -27.16 -3.20
C MET A 187 1.50 -27.13 -3.40
N THR A 188 0.81 -26.48 -2.45
CA THR A 188 -0.60 -26.12 -2.56
C THR A 188 -0.71 -24.82 -3.35
N LEU A 189 -1.32 -24.89 -4.54
CA LEU A 189 -1.48 -23.77 -5.44
C LEU A 189 -2.80 -23.03 -5.19
N HIS A 190 -2.78 -21.72 -5.33
CA HIS A 190 -3.97 -20.90 -5.47
C HIS A 190 -4.84 -21.38 -6.64
N ALA A 191 -6.16 -21.43 -6.47
CA ALA A 191 -7.05 -22.03 -7.47
C ALA A 191 -7.13 -21.24 -8.80
N TYR A 192 -6.71 -19.97 -8.81
CA TYR A 192 -6.60 -19.15 -10.01
C TYR A 192 -5.29 -19.32 -10.80
N HIS A 193 -4.33 -20.09 -10.28
CA HIS A 193 -3.12 -20.42 -11.01
C HIS A 193 -3.25 -21.79 -11.69
N PRO A 194 -2.85 -21.94 -12.97
CA PRO A 194 -2.84 -23.24 -13.62
C PRO A 194 -1.76 -24.14 -13.01
N ASP A 195 -2.06 -25.43 -12.89
CA ASP A 195 -1.13 -26.43 -12.40
C ASP A 195 -0.08 -26.77 -13.47
N LEU A 196 0.99 -25.98 -13.50
CA LEU A 196 2.08 -26.09 -14.47
C LEU A 196 3.42 -26.24 -13.75
N PRO A 197 4.41 -26.93 -14.34
CA PRO A 197 5.74 -27.08 -13.74
C PRO A 197 6.36 -25.74 -13.29
N GLY A 198 6.33 -24.71 -14.14
CA GLY A 198 6.89 -23.40 -13.81
C GLY A 198 6.13 -22.64 -12.72
N VAL A 199 4.82 -22.92 -12.57
CA VAL A 199 4.02 -22.39 -11.46
C VAL A 199 4.44 -23.07 -10.16
N ARG A 200 4.46 -24.41 -10.12
CA ARG A 200 4.90 -25.18 -8.95
C ARG A 200 6.32 -24.83 -8.50
N GLN A 201 7.25 -24.67 -9.43
CA GLN A 201 8.62 -24.24 -9.14
C GLN A 201 8.66 -22.85 -8.49
N SER A 202 7.85 -21.91 -8.95
CA SER A 202 7.78 -20.57 -8.36
C SER A 202 7.26 -20.59 -6.92
N TYR A 203 6.28 -21.45 -6.61
CA TYR A 203 5.80 -21.63 -5.23
C TYR A 203 6.89 -22.22 -4.34
N ALA A 204 7.54 -23.30 -4.75
CA ALA A 204 8.62 -23.92 -3.99
C ALA A 204 9.79 -22.95 -3.75
N ARG A 205 10.20 -22.20 -4.78
CA ARG A 205 11.25 -21.17 -4.65
C ARG A 205 10.88 -20.09 -3.65
N TYR A 206 9.61 -19.71 -3.62
CA TYR A 206 9.15 -18.72 -2.67
C TYR A 206 9.04 -19.29 -1.23
N THR A 207 8.62 -20.55 -1.07
CA THR A 207 8.71 -21.27 0.21
C THR A 207 10.13 -21.24 0.79
N ASP A 208 11.14 -21.54 -0.04
CA ASP A 208 12.55 -21.48 0.40
C ASP A 208 12.97 -20.05 0.78
N SER A 209 12.50 -19.05 0.03
CA SER A 209 12.77 -17.63 0.29
C SER A 209 12.19 -17.18 1.64
N VAL A 210 10.98 -17.64 1.96
CA VAL A 210 10.32 -17.40 3.25
C VAL A 210 11.07 -18.06 4.40
N ALA A 211 11.59 -19.28 4.22
CA ALA A 211 12.41 -19.94 5.23
C ALA A 211 13.70 -19.15 5.54
N ILE A 212 14.33 -18.54 4.52
CA ILE A 212 15.49 -17.66 4.72
C ILE A 212 15.08 -16.37 5.45
N MET A 213 13.92 -15.79 5.13
CA MET A 213 13.38 -14.64 5.85
C MET A 213 13.13 -14.96 7.34
N ASP A 214 12.53 -16.11 7.64
CA ASP A 214 12.34 -16.55 9.03
C ASP A 214 13.68 -16.64 9.80
N GLN A 215 14.75 -17.13 9.16
CA GLN A 215 16.08 -17.12 9.78
C GLN A 215 16.59 -15.70 10.09
N ARG A 216 16.24 -14.68 9.28
CA ARG A 216 16.58 -13.28 9.57
C ARG A 216 15.87 -12.77 10.82
N VAL A 217 14.63 -13.18 11.04
CA VAL A 217 13.89 -12.89 12.28
C VAL A 217 14.64 -13.49 13.47
N GLY A 218 14.99 -14.79 13.40
CA GLY A 218 15.77 -15.47 14.43
C GLY A 218 17.11 -14.81 14.73
N GLN A 219 17.83 -14.33 13.71
CA GLN A 219 19.10 -13.61 13.87
C GLN A 219 18.96 -12.32 14.68
N ASN A 220 17.89 -11.55 14.47
CA ASN A 220 17.65 -10.33 15.26
C ASN A 220 17.33 -10.67 16.72
N ILE A 221 16.49 -11.68 16.96
CA ILE A 221 16.11 -12.13 18.30
C ILE A 221 17.35 -12.62 19.06
N ALA A 222 18.16 -13.47 18.43
CA ALA A 222 19.40 -13.97 19.00
C ALA A 222 20.36 -12.82 19.34
N TRP A 223 20.43 -11.80 18.48
CA TRP A 223 21.25 -10.63 18.74
C TRP A 223 20.77 -9.84 19.96
N LEU A 224 19.49 -9.49 20.03
CA LEU A 224 18.89 -8.79 21.18
C LEU A 224 19.15 -9.52 22.49
N LYS A 225 18.99 -10.85 22.50
CA LYS A 225 19.30 -11.71 23.66
C LYS A 225 20.78 -11.62 24.04
N ARG A 226 21.68 -11.69 23.06
CA ARG A 226 23.13 -11.63 23.30
C ARG A 226 23.60 -10.29 23.88
N ILE A 227 22.98 -9.17 23.50
CA ILE A 227 23.32 -7.85 24.04
C ILE A 227 22.50 -7.48 25.29
N GLY A 228 21.68 -8.39 25.82
CA GLY A 228 20.87 -8.14 27.01
C GLY A 228 19.70 -7.17 26.82
N ARG A 229 19.29 -6.90 25.58
CA ARG A 229 18.22 -5.94 25.22
C ARG A 229 16.92 -6.64 24.78
N TYR A 230 16.74 -7.92 25.10
CA TYR A 230 15.53 -8.63 24.71
C TYR A 230 14.33 -8.22 25.58
N GLU A 231 14.53 -8.08 26.89
CA GLU A 231 13.44 -7.78 27.83
C GLU A 231 13.07 -6.29 27.92
N ASP A 232 13.79 -5.41 27.21
CA ASP A 232 13.50 -3.98 27.12
C ASP A 232 13.09 -3.52 25.71
N THR A 233 12.88 -4.46 24.80
CA THR A 233 12.57 -4.18 23.38
C THR A 233 11.22 -4.77 22.97
N ILE A 234 10.35 -3.91 22.45
CA ILE A 234 9.17 -4.30 21.69
C ILE A 234 9.65 -4.74 20.29
N ILE A 235 9.27 -5.95 19.89
CA ILE A 235 9.61 -6.49 18.57
C ILE A 235 8.33 -6.56 17.74
N ILE A 236 8.33 -5.85 16.62
CA ILE A 236 7.25 -5.86 15.64
C ILE A 236 7.75 -6.62 14.42
N TYR A 237 6.99 -7.62 13.98
CA TYR A 237 7.16 -8.26 12.68
C TYR A 237 5.95 -7.97 11.79
N ASN A 238 6.20 -7.46 10.59
CA ASN A 238 5.20 -7.31 9.55
C ASN A 238 5.79 -7.47 8.14
N SER A 239 4.93 -7.43 7.12
CA SER A 239 5.35 -7.21 5.73
C SER A 239 4.99 -5.81 5.24
N ASP A 240 5.61 -5.35 4.15
CA ASP A 240 5.27 -4.09 3.48
C ASP A 240 4.13 -4.21 2.46
N HIS A 241 3.76 -5.41 2.03
CA HIS A 241 2.50 -5.70 1.34
C HIS A 241 2.39 -7.22 1.12
N GLY A 242 1.32 -7.69 0.46
CA GLY A 242 1.12 -9.10 0.16
C GLY A 242 2.16 -9.72 -0.78
N GLY A 243 2.05 -11.04 -0.96
CA GLY A 243 3.07 -11.94 -1.51
C GLY A 243 3.56 -11.64 -2.93
N VAL A 244 4.50 -12.45 -3.43
CA VAL A 244 5.18 -12.22 -4.73
C VAL A 244 4.54 -12.93 -5.92
N LEU A 245 3.66 -13.90 -5.68
CA LEU A 245 3.09 -14.68 -6.78
C LEU A 245 2.20 -13.79 -7.66
N PRO A 246 2.05 -14.10 -8.95
CA PRO A 246 1.12 -13.37 -9.82
C PRO A 246 -0.27 -13.21 -9.17
N ARG A 247 -0.93 -12.08 -9.42
CA ARG A 247 -2.17 -11.63 -8.73
C ARG A 247 -2.02 -11.24 -7.23
N SER A 248 -0.83 -11.28 -6.64
CA SER A 248 -0.59 -10.83 -5.25
C SER A 248 -0.14 -9.36 -5.22
N LYS A 249 1.17 -9.08 -5.08
CA LYS A 249 1.76 -7.75 -5.23
C LYS A 249 1.18 -6.97 -6.42
N ARG A 250 0.81 -5.71 -6.17
CA ARG A 250 0.12 -4.71 -7.02
C ARG A 250 -1.39 -4.87 -7.13
N PHE A 251 -2.01 -5.89 -6.53
CA PHE A 251 -3.45 -6.13 -6.67
C PHE A 251 -4.17 -6.04 -5.33
N LEU A 252 -5.41 -5.53 -5.33
CA LEU A 252 -6.20 -5.24 -4.13
C LEU A 252 -6.95 -6.45 -3.56
N TYR A 253 -6.55 -7.67 -3.94
CA TYR A 253 -7.06 -8.91 -3.36
C TYR A 253 -6.33 -9.22 -2.05
N ASN A 254 -6.88 -10.09 -1.21
CA ASN A 254 -6.26 -10.47 0.07
C ASN A 254 -4.82 -10.99 -0.09
N SER A 255 -4.51 -11.67 -1.21
CA SER A 255 -3.15 -12.11 -1.53
C SER A 255 -2.15 -10.96 -1.66
N GLY A 256 -2.60 -9.76 -2.04
CA GLY A 256 -1.81 -8.55 -2.20
C GLY A 256 -1.88 -7.55 -1.04
N THR A 257 -2.90 -7.64 -0.17
CA THR A 257 -3.13 -6.64 0.90
C THR A 257 -3.09 -7.22 2.32
N HIS A 258 -3.46 -8.49 2.55
CA HIS A 258 -3.49 -9.08 3.90
C HIS A 258 -2.09 -9.52 4.35
N CYS A 259 -1.53 -8.74 5.27
CA CYS A 259 -0.14 -8.87 5.72
C CYS A 259 -0.07 -9.45 7.13
N PRO A 260 1.00 -10.20 7.48
CA PRO A 260 1.22 -10.60 8.86
C PRO A 260 1.52 -9.36 9.72
N LEU A 261 1.02 -9.36 10.96
CA LEU A 261 1.44 -8.45 12.02
C LEU A 261 1.53 -9.20 13.35
N ILE A 262 2.73 -9.28 13.91
CA ILE A 262 3.02 -9.90 15.20
C ILE A 262 3.79 -8.89 16.04
N ILE A 263 3.35 -8.68 17.27
CA ILE A 263 3.99 -7.74 18.19
C ILE A 263 4.30 -8.46 19.50
N ARG A 264 5.59 -8.59 19.82
CA ARG A 264 6.07 -9.10 21.10
C ARG A 264 6.38 -7.92 22.02
N ILE A 265 5.71 -7.90 23.18
CA ILE A 265 5.83 -6.84 24.18
C ILE A 265 6.32 -7.49 25.48
N PRO A 266 7.53 -7.18 25.98
CA PRO A 266 8.04 -7.79 27.21
C PRO A 266 7.14 -7.52 28.43
N GLU A 267 7.20 -8.40 29.43
CA GLU A 267 6.37 -8.32 30.67
C GLU A 267 6.49 -6.97 31.37
N ARG A 268 7.67 -6.32 31.33
CA ARG A 268 7.87 -4.99 31.94
C ARG A 268 6.99 -3.90 31.30
N PHE A 269 6.54 -4.10 30.07
CA PHE A 269 5.61 -3.22 29.35
C PHE A 269 4.21 -3.83 29.23
N LYS A 270 3.81 -4.69 30.18
CA LYS A 270 2.50 -5.35 30.21
C LYS A 270 1.29 -4.41 30.11
N HIS A 271 1.43 -3.18 30.59
CA HIS A 271 0.40 -2.15 30.45
C HIS A 271 0.10 -1.79 28.98
N LEU A 272 1.00 -2.12 28.05
CA LEU A 272 0.82 -1.94 26.60
C LEU A 272 0.22 -3.16 25.91
N TRP A 273 -0.07 -4.26 26.62
CA TRP A 273 -0.58 -5.48 25.99
C TRP A 273 -1.98 -5.29 25.38
N PRO A 274 -2.19 -5.74 24.13
CA PRO A 274 -3.50 -5.67 23.48
C PRO A 274 -4.45 -6.81 23.89
N ALA A 275 -3.96 -7.78 24.67
CA ALA A 275 -4.75 -8.90 25.20
C ALA A 275 -4.15 -9.41 26.52
N GLU A 276 -4.89 -10.23 27.26
CA GLU A 276 -4.53 -10.67 28.61
C GLU A 276 -3.25 -11.51 28.68
N THR A 277 -2.96 -12.31 27.65
CA THR A 277 -1.85 -13.29 27.69
C THR A 277 -1.10 -13.33 26.35
N PRO A 278 0.25 -13.39 26.35
CA PRO A 278 1.03 -13.69 25.16
C PRO A 278 0.63 -15.02 24.51
N GLY A 279 0.83 -15.15 23.20
CA GLY A 279 0.31 -16.25 22.39
C GLY A 279 -1.12 -16.02 21.89
N SER A 280 -1.79 -14.96 22.34
CA SER A 280 -3.15 -14.64 21.93
C SER A 280 -3.22 -14.03 20.53
N THR A 281 -4.37 -14.20 19.89
CA THR A 281 -4.75 -13.45 18.70
C THR A 281 -5.45 -12.15 19.06
N VAL A 282 -5.21 -11.08 18.30
CA VAL A 282 -5.90 -9.80 18.42
C VAL A 282 -6.81 -9.62 17.21
N ASP A 283 -8.11 -9.66 17.45
CA ASP A 283 -9.14 -9.49 16.42
C ASP A 283 -9.48 -8.01 16.20
N ARG A 284 -8.50 -7.23 15.73
CA ARG A 284 -8.66 -5.81 15.41
C ARG A 284 -8.24 -5.55 13.96
N LEU A 285 -9.04 -4.75 13.26
CA LEU A 285 -8.72 -4.19 11.97
C LEU A 285 -7.61 -3.13 12.12
N VAL A 286 -6.46 -3.43 11.53
CA VAL A 286 -5.29 -2.57 11.46
C VAL A 286 -4.99 -2.26 10.00
N SER A 287 -4.90 -0.98 9.69
CA SER A 287 -4.44 -0.47 8.40
C SER A 287 -3.00 0.01 8.52
N PHE A 288 -2.23 -0.07 7.45
CA PHE A 288 -0.84 0.39 7.50
C PHE A 288 -0.69 1.88 7.81
N VAL A 289 -1.67 2.71 7.46
CA VAL A 289 -1.73 4.13 7.86
C VAL A 289 -1.80 4.33 9.39
N ASP A 290 -2.22 3.32 10.15
CA ASP A 290 -2.30 3.35 11.62
C ASP A 290 -0.93 3.19 12.30
N MET A 291 0.01 2.52 11.62
CA MET A 291 1.31 2.16 12.19
C MET A 291 2.14 3.37 12.65
N PRO A 292 2.34 4.42 11.83
CA PRO A 292 3.18 5.54 12.23
C PRO A 292 2.64 6.24 13.48
N LYS A 293 1.32 6.47 13.52
CA LYS A 293 0.65 7.10 14.68
C LYS A 293 0.82 6.26 15.94
N THR A 294 0.67 4.94 15.81
CA THR A 294 0.88 3.99 16.91
C THR A 294 2.32 3.99 17.41
N TRP A 295 3.31 3.98 16.50
CA TRP A 295 4.73 4.04 16.87
C TRP A 295 5.10 5.32 17.62
N LEU A 296 4.55 6.47 17.20
CA LEU A 296 4.76 7.75 17.87
C LEU A 296 4.13 7.78 19.25
N SER A 297 2.91 7.23 19.41
CA SER A 297 2.27 7.08 20.73
C SER A 297 3.12 6.22 21.68
N LEU A 298 3.56 5.03 21.26
CA LEU A 298 4.42 4.16 22.08
C LEU A 298 5.76 4.82 22.47
N ALA A 299 6.27 5.72 21.63
CA ALA A 299 7.51 6.45 21.87
C ALA A 299 7.33 7.71 22.75
N GLY A 300 6.08 8.10 23.04
CA GLY A 300 5.76 9.41 23.64
C GLY A 300 6.25 10.58 22.77
N ALA A 301 6.17 10.42 21.45
CA ALA A 301 6.54 11.43 20.46
C ALA A 301 5.33 12.29 20.07
N GLU A 302 5.58 13.49 19.55
CA GLU A 302 4.52 14.33 19.00
C GLU A 302 3.91 13.67 17.77
N ILE A 303 2.57 13.60 17.72
CA ILE A 303 1.81 13.07 16.59
C ILE A 303 1.34 14.24 15.73
N PRO A 304 1.80 14.38 14.48
CA PRO A 304 1.34 15.44 13.60
C PRO A 304 -0.17 15.33 13.34
N SER A 305 -0.86 16.47 13.34
CA SER A 305 -2.30 16.55 13.09
C SER A 305 -2.71 16.08 11.68
N THR A 306 -1.75 16.00 10.76
CA THR A 306 -1.94 15.50 9.40
C THR A 306 -2.06 13.98 9.31
N TYR A 307 -1.71 13.23 10.35
CA TYR A 307 -1.73 11.76 10.32
C TYR A 307 -3.18 11.25 10.25
N GLN A 308 -3.42 10.31 9.32
CA GLN A 308 -4.77 9.88 8.93
C GLN A 308 -5.22 8.56 9.57
N GLY A 309 -4.30 7.84 10.23
CA GLY A 309 -4.57 6.58 10.91
C GLY A 309 -5.02 6.72 12.37
N THR A 310 -5.16 5.58 13.02
CA THR A 310 -5.55 5.43 14.43
C THR A 310 -4.44 4.76 15.26
N ILE A 311 -4.43 5.00 16.56
CA ILE A 311 -3.58 4.29 17.52
C ILE A 311 -4.26 2.95 17.81
N PHE A 312 -3.61 1.83 17.50
CA PHE A 312 -4.20 0.50 17.69
C PHE A 312 -3.59 -0.30 18.86
N LEU A 313 -2.55 0.24 19.50
CA LEU A 313 -1.79 -0.44 20.56
C LEU A 313 -1.30 0.58 21.60
N GLY A 314 -1.37 0.20 22.88
CA GLY A 314 -0.92 1.01 24.01
C GLY A 314 -2.05 1.69 24.76
N GLU A 315 -1.71 2.51 25.75
CA GLU A 315 -2.67 3.17 26.64
C GLU A 315 -3.60 4.16 25.91
N ASP A 316 -3.11 4.79 24.83
CA ASP A 316 -3.85 5.74 24.00
C ASP A 316 -4.61 5.08 22.83
N THR A 317 -4.92 3.78 22.91
CA THR A 317 -5.62 3.06 21.84
C THR A 317 -6.94 3.73 21.50
N GLU A 318 -7.11 4.10 20.23
CA GLU A 318 -8.32 4.71 19.69
C GLU A 318 -9.35 3.63 19.30
N PRO A 319 -10.65 3.98 19.15
CA PRO A 319 -11.67 3.05 18.68
C PRO A 319 -11.27 2.35 17.38
N GLU A 320 -11.61 1.06 17.26
CA GLU A 320 -11.34 0.26 16.06
C GLU A 320 -12.05 0.88 14.83
N PRO A 321 -11.34 1.13 13.72
CA PRO A 321 -11.97 1.53 12.47
C PRO A 321 -12.93 0.45 11.97
N ALA A 322 -14.12 0.85 11.53
CA ALA A 322 -15.08 -0.09 10.92
C ALA A 322 -14.57 -0.65 9.58
N TYR A 323 -13.70 0.10 8.88
CA TYR A 323 -13.27 -0.20 7.52
C TYR A 323 -11.79 0.07 7.28
N HIS A 324 -11.20 -0.74 6.41
CA HIS A 324 -9.89 -0.53 5.81
C HIS A 324 -10.06 -0.07 4.37
N PHE A 325 -9.32 0.98 3.99
CA PHE A 325 -9.35 1.58 2.67
C PHE A 325 -8.04 1.36 1.92
N ALA A 326 -8.10 0.76 0.74
CA ALA A 326 -6.95 0.48 -0.10
C ALA A 326 -7.12 1.06 -1.52
N TYR A 327 -6.01 1.22 -2.21
CA TYR A 327 -5.96 1.83 -3.53
C TYR A 327 -4.81 1.29 -4.37
N ARG A 328 -5.01 1.32 -5.68
CA ARG A 328 -4.00 0.98 -6.67
C ARG A 328 -3.90 2.13 -7.68
N GLY A 329 -2.67 2.54 -7.97
CA GLY A 329 -2.31 3.43 -9.05
C GLY A 329 -1.40 2.75 -10.07
N ARG A 330 -0.69 3.54 -10.88
CA ARG A 330 0.36 3.03 -11.78
C ARG A 330 1.43 2.26 -11.00
N ALA A 331 1.74 1.05 -11.47
CA ALA A 331 2.85 0.23 -10.97
C ALA A 331 3.85 0.01 -12.10
N ASP A 332 5.09 0.48 -11.89
CA ASP A 332 6.12 0.53 -12.94
C ASP A 332 5.56 1.15 -14.24
N GLU A 333 5.56 0.45 -15.38
CA GLU A 333 5.03 0.94 -16.66
C GLU A 333 3.51 0.78 -16.85
N CYS A 334 2.83 0.06 -15.96
CA CYS A 334 1.41 -0.29 -16.13
C CYS A 334 0.51 0.71 -15.40
N LEU A 335 -0.32 1.42 -16.17
CA LEU A 335 -1.31 2.33 -15.60
C LEU A 335 -2.46 1.52 -14.98
N ASP A 336 -2.99 2.00 -13.86
CA ASP A 336 -4.23 1.50 -13.28
C ASP A 336 -4.83 2.54 -12.33
N MET A 337 -6.11 2.38 -12.05
CA MET A 337 -6.84 3.10 -11.01
C MET A 337 -7.89 2.17 -10.41
N ALA A 338 -7.64 1.68 -9.20
CA ALA A 338 -8.63 0.91 -8.45
C ALA A 338 -8.67 1.34 -6.98
N ARG A 339 -9.82 1.14 -6.35
CA ARG A 339 -10.03 1.37 -4.91
C ARG A 339 -10.69 0.16 -4.29
N ALA A 340 -10.38 -0.11 -3.04
CA ALA A 340 -11.04 -1.15 -2.27
C ALA A 340 -11.42 -0.62 -0.89
N ILE A 341 -12.56 -1.06 -0.39
CA ILE A 341 -13.00 -0.86 0.98
C ILE A 341 -13.38 -2.23 1.53
N ARG A 342 -12.96 -2.51 2.76
CA ARG A 342 -13.29 -3.79 3.41
C ARG A 342 -13.62 -3.61 4.88
N ASP A 343 -14.44 -4.51 5.39
CA ASP A 343 -14.50 -4.80 6.82
C ASP A 343 -13.75 -6.11 7.13
N LYS A 344 -13.98 -6.73 8.29
CA LYS A 344 -13.35 -8.00 8.67
C LYS A 344 -13.76 -9.20 7.80
N SER A 345 -14.88 -9.14 7.08
CA SER A 345 -15.49 -10.28 6.38
C SER A 345 -15.77 -10.05 4.90
N HIS A 346 -15.84 -8.79 4.43
CA HIS A 346 -16.19 -8.48 3.05
C HIS A 346 -15.26 -7.44 2.45
N THR A 347 -14.97 -7.59 1.16
CA THR A 347 -14.20 -6.64 0.37
C THR A 347 -14.98 -6.22 -0.86
N TYR A 348 -15.07 -4.90 -1.10
CA TYR A 348 -15.57 -4.31 -2.33
C TYR A 348 -14.43 -3.62 -3.07
N ILE A 349 -14.28 -3.91 -4.36
CA ILE A 349 -13.27 -3.31 -5.25
C ILE A 349 -13.98 -2.57 -6.39
N LYS A 350 -13.57 -1.33 -6.62
CA LYS A 350 -13.99 -0.50 -7.76
C LYS A 350 -12.83 -0.31 -8.73
N ASN A 351 -12.98 -0.80 -9.95
CA ASN A 351 -12.01 -0.66 -11.06
C ASN A 351 -12.45 0.50 -11.96
N TYR A 352 -11.68 1.58 -12.00
CA TYR A 352 -12.03 2.77 -12.76
C TYR A 352 -11.66 2.67 -14.25
N TYR A 353 -10.72 1.78 -14.60
CA TYR A 353 -10.37 1.44 -15.98
C TYR A 353 -10.69 -0.03 -16.27
N PRO A 354 -11.97 -0.41 -16.34
CA PRO A 354 -12.37 -1.80 -16.42
C PRO A 354 -12.02 -2.44 -17.78
N TYR A 355 -11.84 -1.64 -18.82
CA TYR A 355 -11.34 -2.09 -20.14
C TYR A 355 -9.85 -2.48 -20.14
N ILE A 356 -9.11 -2.18 -19.06
CA ILE A 356 -7.71 -2.60 -18.90
C ILE A 356 -7.66 -3.89 -18.06
N PRO A 357 -7.06 -4.98 -18.57
CA PRO A 357 -6.93 -6.22 -17.82
C PRO A 357 -5.93 -6.10 -16.65
N ASN A 358 -5.99 -7.02 -15.70
CA ASN A 358 -5.00 -7.09 -14.63
C ASN A 358 -3.61 -7.54 -15.16
N GLY A 359 -3.61 -8.45 -16.12
CA GLY A 359 -2.43 -9.05 -16.77
C GLY A 359 -1.84 -8.15 -17.85
N GLN A 360 -1.60 -6.89 -17.53
CA GLN A 360 -0.74 -6.03 -18.34
C GLN A 360 0.71 -6.49 -18.21
N VAL A 361 1.45 -6.51 -19.33
CA VAL A 361 2.87 -6.90 -19.32
C VAL A 361 3.69 -5.88 -18.53
N LEU A 362 4.01 -6.26 -17.29
CA LEU A 362 4.92 -5.55 -16.41
C LEU A 362 6.26 -6.30 -16.42
N ARG A 363 7.29 -5.71 -17.03
CA ARG A 363 8.56 -6.38 -17.36
C ARG A 363 9.25 -7.03 -16.16
N TYR A 364 9.13 -6.42 -14.99
CA TYR A 364 9.74 -6.95 -13.77
C TYR A 364 9.01 -8.22 -13.27
N GLN A 365 7.68 -8.21 -13.20
CA GLN A 365 6.87 -9.37 -12.82
C GLN A 365 6.97 -10.49 -13.85
N TRP A 366 7.06 -10.15 -15.14
CA TRP A 366 7.22 -11.12 -16.23
C TRP A 366 8.56 -11.86 -16.22
N LYS A 367 9.47 -11.56 -15.29
CA LYS A 367 10.65 -12.40 -15.00
C LYS A 367 10.32 -13.62 -14.14
N ILE A 368 9.16 -13.67 -13.50
CA ILE A 368 8.71 -14.82 -12.71
C ILE A 368 8.21 -15.91 -13.65
N GLU A 369 8.69 -17.14 -13.47
CA GLU A 369 8.34 -18.27 -14.33
C GLU A 369 6.85 -18.59 -14.30
N ALA A 370 6.20 -18.51 -13.13
CA ALA A 370 4.75 -18.68 -13.00
C ALA A 370 3.96 -17.72 -13.90
N MET A 371 4.37 -16.45 -14.00
CA MET A 371 3.68 -15.46 -14.83
C MET A 371 3.80 -15.82 -16.32
N GLN A 372 5.02 -16.15 -16.77
CA GLN A 372 5.25 -16.53 -18.16
C GLN A 372 4.54 -17.84 -18.54
N ALA A 373 4.55 -18.83 -17.64
CA ALA A 373 3.86 -20.10 -17.85
C ALA A 373 2.34 -19.90 -17.91
N TRP A 374 1.78 -19.08 -17.02
CA TRP A 374 0.35 -18.77 -17.01
C TRP A 374 -0.08 -18.02 -18.28
N GLU A 375 0.69 -17.01 -18.71
CA GLU A 375 0.40 -16.27 -19.93
C GLU A 375 0.44 -17.17 -21.17
N ARG A 376 1.48 -18.01 -21.34
CA ARG A 376 1.54 -18.96 -22.47
C ARG A 376 0.34 -19.91 -22.46
N HIS A 377 -0.03 -20.43 -21.30
CA HIS A 377 -1.18 -21.32 -21.16
C HIS A 377 -2.51 -20.64 -21.53
N TYR A 378 -2.64 -19.35 -21.21
CA TYR A 378 -3.76 -18.51 -21.63
C TYR A 378 -3.78 -18.31 -23.15
N GLN A 379 -2.64 -17.94 -23.75
CA GLN A 379 -2.49 -17.73 -25.19
C GLN A 379 -2.76 -19.00 -26.01
N GLU A 380 -2.43 -20.17 -25.45
CA GLU A 380 -2.75 -21.48 -26.03
C GLU A 380 -4.24 -21.89 -25.87
N GLY A 381 -5.06 -21.08 -25.20
CA GLY A 381 -6.48 -21.35 -24.98
C GLY A 381 -6.76 -22.47 -23.97
N LYS A 382 -5.81 -22.77 -23.08
CA LYS A 382 -5.89 -23.93 -22.15
C LYS A 382 -6.33 -23.58 -20.73
N THR A 383 -6.42 -22.29 -20.41
CA THR A 383 -6.87 -21.81 -19.09
C THR A 383 -8.36 -22.05 -18.85
N THR A 384 -8.73 -22.33 -17.60
CA THR A 384 -10.14 -22.26 -17.14
C THR A 384 -10.65 -20.82 -17.09
N PRO A 385 -11.97 -20.56 -17.01
CA PRO A 385 -12.50 -19.19 -16.89
C PRO A 385 -11.93 -18.40 -15.71
N VAL A 386 -11.67 -19.05 -14.57
CA VAL A 386 -11.05 -18.41 -13.40
C VAL A 386 -9.60 -17.99 -13.72
N GLN A 387 -8.84 -18.86 -14.38
CA GLN A 387 -7.46 -18.58 -14.78
C GLN A 387 -7.37 -17.54 -15.90
N SER A 388 -8.33 -17.50 -16.84
CA SER A 388 -8.35 -16.51 -17.92
C SER A 388 -8.64 -15.09 -17.43
N ARG A 389 -9.40 -14.93 -16.33
CA ARG A 389 -9.88 -13.63 -15.85
C ARG A 389 -8.77 -12.60 -15.63
N PHE A 390 -7.56 -13.05 -15.27
CA PHE A 390 -6.43 -12.15 -15.09
C PHE A 390 -6.07 -11.38 -16.37
N PHE A 391 -6.25 -12.00 -17.54
CA PHE A 391 -5.89 -11.45 -18.84
C PHE A 391 -7.06 -10.80 -19.60
N LEU A 392 -8.24 -10.74 -19.00
CA LEU A 392 -9.45 -10.19 -19.59
C LEU A 392 -9.80 -8.82 -18.97
N PRO A 393 -10.59 -7.98 -19.68
CA PRO A 393 -11.24 -6.82 -19.08
C PRO A 393 -11.95 -7.17 -17.77
N ARG A 394 -11.97 -6.21 -16.85
CA ARG A 394 -12.46 -6.38 -15.48
C ARG A 394 -13.91 -5.93 -15.35
N ASP A 395 -14.56 -6.43 -14.31
CA ASP A 395 -15.79 -5.82 -13.83
C ASP A 395 -15.47 -4.47 -13.17
N PRO A 396 -16.25 -3.39 -13.44
CA PRO A 396 -16.11 -2.12 -12.74
C PRO A 396 -16.28 -2.24 -11.23
N HIS A 397 -17.05 -3.23 -10.79
CA HIS A 397 -17.43 -3.48 -9.41
C HIS A 397 -17.23 -4.96 -9.08
N GLN A 398 -16.51 -5.24 -8.00
CA GLN A 398 -16.32 -6.59 -7.48
C GLN A 398 -16.66 -6.61 -5.99
N PHE A 399 -17.31 -7.68 -5.54
CA PHE A 399 -17.65 -7.90 -4.13
C PHE A 399 -17.32 -9.34 -3.73
N PHE A 400 -16.68 -9.51 -2.59
CA PHE A 400 -16.22 -10.80 -2.08
C PHE A 400 -16.61 -10.98 -0.61
N ASP A 401 -17.01 -12.20 -0.26
CA ASP A 401 -17.03 -12.71 1.12
C ASP A 401 -15.66 -13.33 1.41
N ASP A 402 -14.84 -12.65 2.20
CA ASP A 402 -13.46 -13.05 2.50
C ASP A 402 -13.38 -14.26 3.45
N LYS A 403 -14.46 -14.58 4.17
CA LYS A 403 -14.51 -15.75 5.06
C LYS A 403 -14.74 -17.02 4.26
N ALA A 404 -15.67 -16.97 3.30
CA ALA A 404 -15.95 -18.09 2.41
C ALA A 404 -14.92 -18.22 1.28
N ASP A 405 -14.35 -17.09 0.84
CA ASP A 405 -13.43 -17.02 -0.30
C ASP A 405 -12.30 -16.01 -0.04
N TYR A 406 -11.35 -16.45 0.79
CA TYR A 406 -10.14 -15.68 1.09
C TYR A 406 -9.38 -15.28 -0.18
N GLU A 407 -9.39 -16.11 -1.22
CA GLU A 407 -8.63 -15.87 -2.45
C GLU A 407 -9.28 -14.82 -3.36
N ASN A 408 -10.51 -14.38 -3.06
CA ASN A 408 -11.32 -13.45 -3.85
C ASN A 408 -11.55 -13.93 -5.29
N ILE A 409 -11.98 -15.19 -5.44
CA ILE A 409 -12.22 -15.83 -6.74
C ILE A 409 -13.64 -15.60 -7.26
N HIS A 410 -14.65 -15.63 -6.39
CA HIS A 410 -16.06 -15.58 -6.73
C HIS A 410 -16.56 -14.15 -6.56
N ASN A 411 -16.73 -13.43 -7.67
CA ASN A 411 -17.34 -12.10 -7.63
C ASN A 411 -18.85 -12.26 -7.35
N LEU A 412 -19.31 -11.74 -6.22
CA LEU A 412 -20.68 -11.83 -5.73
C LEU A 412 -21.47 -10.52 -5.97
N ILE A 413 -20.96 -9.62 -6.82
CA ILE A 413 -21.53 -8.28 -7.04
C ILE A 413 -23.01 -8.29 -7.46
N ASP A 414 -23.46 -9.31 -8.19
CA ASP A 414 -24.83 -9.42 -8.71
C ASP A 414 -25.78 -10.22 -7.79
N ARG A 415 -25.29 -10.69 -6.64
CA ARG A 415 -26.09 -11.55 -5.75
C ARG A 415 -27.10 -10.71 -4.95
N PRO A 416 -28.42 -10.99 -5.04
CA PRO A 416 -29.45 -10.19 -4.35
C PRO A 416 -29.25 -10.08 -2.84
N GLU A 417 -28.81 -11.16 -2.20
CA GLU A 417 -28.59 -11.27 -0.75
C GLU A 417 -27.49 -10.35 -0.22
N HIS A 418 -26.61 -9.82 -1.09
CA HIS A 418 -25.49 -8.97 -0.70
C HIS A 418 -25.69 -7.49 -1.04
N GLN A 419 -26.80 -7.11 -1.70
CA GLN A 419 -26.96 -5.75 -2.23
C GLN A 419 -26.96 -4.66 -1.16
N GLU A 420 -27.52 -4.94 0.02
CA GLU A 420 -27.47 -3.99 1.14
C GLU A 420 -26.02 -3.74 1.60
N LYS A 421 -25.23 -4.81 1.75
CA LYS A 421 -23.83 -4.70 2.14
C LYS A 421 -22.97 -4.03 1.07
N ILE A 422 -23.23 -4.33 -0.20
CA ILE A 422 -22.57 -3.68 -1.34
C ILE A 422 -22.87 -2.17 -1.34
N ALA A 423 -24.13 -1.78 -1.14
CA ALA A 423 -24.51 -0.37 -1.06
C ALA A 423 -23.82 0.35 0.10
N ASP A 424 -23.69 -0.30 1.25
CA ASP A 424 -22.97 0.21 2.40
C ASP A 424 -21.47 0.45 2.12
N LEU A 425 -20.79 -0.55 1.57
CA LEU A 425 -19.39 -0.42 1.18
C LEU A 425 -19.20 0.64 0.08
N LYS A 426 -20.11 0.75 -0.90
CA LYS A 426 -20.06 1.82 -1.92
C LYS A 426 -20.13 3.22 -1.30
N ARG A 427 -21.05 3.44 -0.36
CA ARG A 427 -21.16 4.72 0.37
C ARG A 427 -19.90 5.01 1.17
N GLU A 428 -19.38 4.01 1.87
CA GLU A 428 -18.16 4.17 2.67
C GLU A 428 -16.94 4.48 1.81
N LEU A 429 -16.78 3.78 0.67
CA LEU A 429 -15.70 4.08 -0.28
C LEU A 429 -15.76 5.56 -0.69
N ARG A 430 -16.94 6.05 -1.11
CA ARG A 430 -17.12 7.44 -1.49
C ARG A 430 -16.80 8.41 -0.35
N ARG A 431 -17.23 8.09 0.87
CA ARG A 431 -16.92 8.89 2.07
C ARG A 431 -15.42 8.98 2.32
N GLN A 432 -14.67 7.88 2.21
CA GLN A 432 -13.22 7.85 2.40
C GLN A 432 -12.48 8.60 1.29
N GLN A 433 -12.93 8.47 0.04
CA GLN A 433 -12.35 9.23 -1.08
C GLN A 433 -12.50 10.74 -0.88
N LEU A 434 -13.68 11.20 -0.47
CA LEU A 434 -13.93 12.61 -0.13
C LEU A 434 -13.09 13.05 1.08
N LYS A 435 -13.12 12.28 2.18
CA LYS A 435 -12.37 12.58 3.42
C LYS A 435 -10.88 12.75 3.16
N PHE A 436 -10.30 11.89 2.33
CA PHE A 436 -8.87 11.85 2.09
C PHE A 436 -8.45 12.53 0.80
N HIS A 437 -9.33 13.31 0.17
CA HIS A 437 -9.03 14.07 -1.05
C HIS A 437 -8.35 13.20 -2.12
N ASP A 438 -9.03 12.13 -2.54
CA ASP A 438 -8.49 11.16 -3.50
C ASP A 438 -8.01 11.84 -4.80
N SER A 439 -6.69 11.99 -4.93
CA SER A 439 -6.04 12.63 -6.08
C SER A 439 -6.06 11.82 -7.38
N GLY A 440 -6.59 10.59 -7.34
CA GLY A 440 -6.49 9.67 -8.47
C GLY A 440 -7.60 9.79 -9.50
N LEU A 441 -8.60 10.66 -9.31
CA LEU A 441 -9.72 10.83 -10.24
C LEU A 441 -9.33 11.57 -11.54
N LEU A 442 -8.06 11.99 -11.67
CA LEU A 442 -7.49 12.50 -12.91
C LEU A 442 -6.27 11.64 -13.30
N PRO A 443 -5.96 11.52 -14.60
CA PRO A 443 -4.70 10.97 -15.08
C PRO A 443 -3.47 11.58 -14.42
N GLU A 444 -2.41 10.78 -14.31
CA GLU A 444 -1.17 11.13 -13.59
C GLU A 444 -0.55 12.43 -14.10
N ASP A 445 -0.42 12.60 -15.41
CA ASP A 445 0.22 13.77 -16.01
C ASP A 445 -0.70 14.99 -16.01
N MET A 446 -2.01 14.80 -16.23
CA MET A 446 -3.03 15.84 -16.11
C MET A 446 -3.00 16.54 -14.74
N ARG A 447 -3.04 15.80 -13.64
CA ARG A 447 -2.99 16.40 -12.29
C ARG A 447 -1.64 17.04 -11.98
N ASN A 448 -0.53 16.49 -12.49
CA ASN A 448 0.80 17.08 -12.31
C ASN A 448 0.89 18.44 -13.00
N ARG A 449 0.46 18.50 -14.27
CA ARG A 449 0.37 19.74 -15.05
C ARG A 449 -0.53 20.77 -14.38
N ARG A 450 -1.67 20.34 -13.83
CA ARG A 450 -2.59 21.23 -13.10
C ARG A 450 -1.97 21.80 -11.83
N ALA A 451 -1.28 21.00 -11.03
CA ALA A 451 -0.59 21.49 -9.83
C ALA A 451 0.57 22.42 -10.19
N GLU A 452 1.37 22.08 -11.19
CA GLU A 452 2.49 22.91 -11.67
C GLU A 452 2.01 24.28 -12.17
N ALA A 453 0.95 24.32 -12.98
CA ALA A 453 0.38 25.56 -13.51
C ALA A 453 -0.09 26.53 -12.40
N ASN A 454 -0.35 26.03 -11.19
CA ASN A 454 -0.78 26.81 -10.04
C ASN A 454 0.32 26.97 -8.97
N GLY A 455 1.53 26.45 -9.20
CA GLY A 455 2.63 26.53 -8.23
C GLY A 455 2.38 25.74 -6.93
N LEU A 456 1.50 24.73 -6.97
CA LEU A 456 1.10 23.93 -5.81
C LEU A 456 1.74 22.54 -5.83
N THR A 457 1.80 21.89 -4.68
CA THR A 457 1.94 20.43 -4.60
C THR A 457 0.62 19.74 -4.95
N LEU A 458 0.66 18.45 -5.29
CA LEU A 458 -0.57 17.68 -5.51
C LEU A 458 -1.45 17.65 -4.25
N TYR A 459 -0.85 17.55 -3.07
CA TYR A 459 -1.55 17.57 -1.78
C TYR A 459 -2.39 18.84 -1.59
N GLU A 460 -1.84 20.00 -1.93
CA GLU A 460 -2.53 21.29 -1.83
C GLU A 460 -3.60 21.42 -2.93
N MET A 461 -3.27 21.07 -4.17
CA MET A 461 -4.17 21.21 -5.32
C MET A 461 -5.47 20.40 -5.15
N VAL A 462 -5.42 19.17 -4.61
CA VAL A 462 -6.63 18.34 -4.42
C VAL A 462 -7.53 18.79 -3.26
N ARG A 463 -7.09 19.77 -2.49
CA ARG A 463 -7.86 20.41 -1.42
C ARG A 463 -8.51 21.72 -1.85
N ASP A 464 -8.17 22.21 -3.04
CA ASP A 464 -8.82 23.37 -3.62
C ASP A 464 -9.97 22.92 -4.54
N PRO A 465 -11.24 23.11 -4.16
CA PRO A 465 -12.38 22.68 -4.95
C PRO A 465 -12.51 23.42 -6.29
N ALA A 466 -11.86 24.59 -6.46
CA ALA A 466 -11.83 25.28 -7.75
C ALA A 466 -10.86 24.62 -8.74
N LEU A 467 -9.82 23.95 -8.24
CA LEU A 467 -8.85 23.23 -9.06
C LEU A 467 -9.15 21.74 -9.16
N TYR A 468 -9.82 21.16 -8.17
CA TYR A 468 -10.09 19.73 -8.09
C TYR A 468 -11.45 19.45 -7.46
N PRO A 469 -12.55 19.62 -8.21
CA PRO A 469 -13.91 19.35 -7.73
C PRO A 469 -14.15 17.83 -7.59
N LEU A 470 -13.59 17.23 -6.54
CA LEU A 470 -13.56 15.77 -6.35
C LEU A 470 -14.95 15.12 -6.35
N ALA A 471 -15.97 15.77 -5.78
CA ALA A 471 -17.33 15.24 -5.78
C ALA A 471 -17.87 15.07 -7.20
N ASP A 472 -17.66 16.08 -8.05
CA ASP A 472 -18.11 16.07 -9.44
C ASP A 472 -17.36 15.01 -10.26
N TYR A 473 -16.05 14.83 -10.00
CA TYR A 473 -15.29 13.75 -10.62
C TYR A 473 -15.75 12.36 -10.18
N LEU A 474 -16.14 12.19 -8.92
CA LEU A 474 -16.70 10.93 -8.45
C LEU A 474 -18.05 10.64 -9.12
N ASP A 475 -18.90 11.66 -9.29
CA ASP A 475 -20.19 11.53 -10.00
C ASP A 475 -20.00 11.20 -11.48
N ALA A 476 -19.09 11.90 -12.17
CA ALA A 476 -18.76 11.62 -13.56
C ALA A 476 -18.17 10.21 -13.73
N ALA A 477 -17.32 9.76 -12.80
CA ALA A 477 -16.78 8.40 -12.79
C ALA A 477 -17.85 7.34 -12.52
N ASP A 478 -18.78 7.57 -11.58
CA ASP A 478 -19.90 6.67 -11.32
C ASP A 478 -20.79 6.53 -12.57
N LEU A 479 -21.09 7.64 -13.26
CA LEU A 479 -21.83 7.65 -14.52
C LEU A 479 -21.12 6.85 -15.61
N ALA A 480 -19.80 7.06 -15.77
CA ALA A 480 -18.98 6.36 -16.75
C ALA A 480 -18.89 4.85 -16.50
N LEU A 481 -18.93 4.42 -15.23
CA LEU A 481 -18.82 3.01 -14.85
C LEU A 481 -20.15 2.26 -14.82
N ALA A 482 -21.29 2.97 -14.88
CA ALA A 482 -22.62 2.38 -14.94
C ALA A 482 -22.86 1.56 -16.22
N ARG A 483 -22.13 1.87 -17.32
CA ARG A 483 -22.27 1.20 -18.63
C ARG A 483 -23.71 1.20 -19.17
N ASP A 484 -24.44 2.27 -18.89
CA ASP A 484 -25.82 2.45 -19.34
C ASP A 484 -25.86 3.36 -20.57
N PRO A 485 -26.30 2.87 -21.75
CA PRO A 485 -26.46 3.67 -22.96
C PRO A 485 -27.34 4.91 -22.79
N ALA A 486 -28.25 4.92 -21.80
CA ALA A 486 -29.06 6.10 -21.49
C ALA A 486 -28.21 7.31 -21.05
N ASN A 487 -26.97 7.10 -20.63
CA ASN A 487 -26.04 8.16 -20.23
C ASN A 487 -25.29 8.81 -21.41
N LEU A 488 -25.47 8.33 -22.64
CA LEU A 488 -24.82 8.88 -23.83
C LEU A 488 -24.92 10.42 -23.95
N PRO A 489 -26.11 11.06 -23.77
CA PRO A 489 -26.21 12.52 -23.86
C PRO A 489 -25.36 13.28 -22.83
N ALA A 490 -25.20 12.70 -21.64
CA ALA A 490 -24.37 13.29 -20.59
C ALA A 490 -22.88 13.20 -20.96
N PHE A 491 -22.43 12.12 -21.60
CA PHE A 491 -21.05 12.02 -22.10
C PHE A 491 -20.78 13.01 -23.24
N LEU A 492 -21.72 13.19 -24.17
CA LEU A 492 -21.60 14.20 -25.23
C LEU A 492 -21.49 15.62 -24.66
N THR A 493 -22.31 15.94 -23.64
CA THR A 493 -22.22 17.21 -22.92
C THR A 493 -20.88 17.36 -22.21
N GLY A 494 -20.44 16.30 -21.51
CA GLY A 494 -19.19 16.29 -20.76
C GLY A 494 -17.94 16.42 -21.64
N LEU A 495 -17.95 15.94 -22.89
CA LEU A 495 -16.86 16.14 -23.85
C LEU A 495 -16.65 17.60 -24.24
N ALA A 496 -17.66 18.46 -24.09
CA ALA A 496 -17.56 19.89 -24.37
C ALA A 496 -17.25 20.73 -23.12
N ASP A 497 -17.08 20.10 -21.96
CA ASP A 497 -16.86 20.80 -20.69
C ASP A 497 -15.50 21.52 -20.64
N PRO A 498 -15.42 22.73 -20.07
CA PRO A 498 -14.14 23.43 -19.92
C PRO A 498 -13.12 22.67 -19.06
N ASP A 499 -13.57 21.88 -18.08
CA ASP A 499 -12.68 21.07 -17.23
C ASP A 499 -12.28 19.77 -17.93
N GLU A 500 -10.96 19.60 -18.14
CA GLU A 500 -10.39 18.40 -18.77
C GLU A 500 -10.64 17.10 -17.99
N GLY A 501 -10.96 17.17 -16.69
CA GLY A 501 -11.35 16.04 -15.87
C GLY A 501 -12.76 15.55 -16.17
N ILE A 502 -13.70 16.45 -16.42
CA ILE A 502 -15.05 16.08 -16.89
C ILE A 502 -14.96 15.47 -18.29
N ARG A 503 -14.16 16.07 -19.19
CA ARG A 503 -13.91 15.48 -20.52
C ARG A 503 -13.27 14.09 -20.42
N TRP A 504 -12.32 13.89 -19.50
CA TRP A 504 -11.70 12.60 -19.22
C TRP A 504 -12.73 11.53 -18.83
N TRP A 505 -13.64 11.84 -17.90
CA TRP A 505 -14.68 10.89 -17.50
C TRP A 505 -15.74 10.67 -18.58
N ALA A 506 -16.06 11.69 -19.38
CA ALA A 506 -16.94 11.55 -20.53
C ALA A 506 -16.38 10.58 -21.57
N ILE A 507 -15.10 10.70 -21.95
CA ILE A 507 -14.49 9.76 -22.90
C ILE A 507 -14.33 8.35 -22.32
N ASN A 508 -14.13 8.22 -21.00
CA ASN A 508 -14.19 6.92 -20.31
C ASN A 508 -15.59 6.30 -20.38
N GLY A 509 -16.64 7.11 -20.21
CA GLY A 509 -18.03 6.68 -20.37
C GLY A 509 -18.27 6.10 -21.77
N LEU A 510 -17.86 6.83 -22.81
CA LEU A 510 -17.94 6.35 -24.19
C LEU A 510 -17.14 5.07 -24.43
N LYS A 511 -15.92 4.97 -23.87
CA LYS A 511 -15.13 3.72 -23.93
C LYS A 511 -15.88 2.55 -23.29
N ASN A 512 -16.54 2.79 -22.17
CA ASN A 512 -17.26 1.77 -21.40
C ASN A 512 -18.59 1.34 -22.04
N LEU A 513 -19.20 2.18 -22.88
CA LEU A 513 -20.38 1.82 -23.67
C LEU A 513 -20.06 0.84 -24.82
N GLY A 514 -18.80 0.76 -25.27
CA GLY A 514 -18.41 -0.12 -26.36
C GLY A 514 -19.19 0.22 -27.64
N ALA A 515 -19.89 -0.77 -28.20
CA ALA A 515 -20.68 -0.59 -29.43
C ALA A 515 -21.78 0.49 -29.30
N ASP A 516 -22.34 0.67 -28.10
CA ASP A 516 -23.39 1.67 -27.86
C ASP A 516 -22.89 3.12 -27.94
N ALA A 517 -21.56 3.33 -28.07
CA ALA A 517 -20.97 4.64 -28.34
C ALA A 517 -20.98 5.05 -29.83
N GLU A 518 -21.45 4.19 -30.75
CA GLU A 518 -21.49 4.47 -32.20
C GLU A 518 -22.11 5.84 -32.55
N PRO A 519 -23.23 6.28 -31.93
CA PRO A 519 -23.82 7.57 -32.26
C PRO A 519 -22.95 8.78 -31.89
N ALA A 520 -21.91 8.60 -31.07
CA ALA A 520 -20.97 9.65 -30.66
C ALA A 520 -19.67 9.67 -31.50
N LEU A 521 -19.58 8.89 -32.59
CA LEU A 521 -18.34 8.78 -33.38
C LEU A 521 -17.85 10.12 -33.94
N GLU A 522 -18.75 11.05 -34.27
CA GLU A 522 -18.32 12.38 -34.74
C GLU A 522 -17.60 13.16 -33.63
N GLU A 523 -18.16 13.18 -32.42
CA GLU A 523 -17.59 13.84 -31.25
C GLU A 523 -16.30 13.14 -30.78
N ILE A 524 -16.23 11.81 -30.87
CA ILE A 524 -15.02 11.05 -30.58
C ILE A 524 -13.89 11.45 -31.55
N ARG A 525 -14.18 11.58 -32.86
CA ARG A 525 -13.17 12.07 -33.83
C ARG A 525 -12.70 13.48 -33.51
N LYS A 526 -13.63 14.39 -33.16
CA LYS A 526 -13.30 15.77 -32.74
C LYS A 526 -12.40 15.76 -31.51
N ALA A 527 -12.73 14.96 -30.49
CA ALA A 527 -11.91 14.81 -29.28
C ALA A 527 -10.52 14.25 -29.60
N ALA A 528 -10.43 13.20 -30.43
CA ALA A 528 -9.16 12.56 -30.80
C ALA A 528 -8.21 13.52 -31.54
N GLN A 529 -8.74 14.39 -32.39
CA GLN A 529 -7.97 15.34 -33.17
C GLN A 529 -7.65 16.64 -32.42
N GLY A 530 -8.55 17.09 -31.54
CA GLY A 530 -8.57 18.48 -31.07
C GLY A 530 -8.53 18.73 -29.56
N ASP A 531 -8.67 17.71 -28.70
CA ASP A 531 -8.62 17.96 -27.25
C ASP A 531 -7.22 18.43 -26.81
N ALA A 532 -7.15 19.42 -25.92
CA ALA A 532 -5.89 19.88 -25.36
C ALA A 532 -5.19 18.83 -24.50
N ALA A 533 -5.94 17.89 -23.89
CA ALA A 533 -5.40 16.80 -23.08
C ALA A 533 -5.06 15.59 -23.95
N GLN A 534 -3.78 15.18 -23.96
CA GLN A 534 -3.34 13.98 -24.67
C GLN A 534 -4.03 12.71 -24.16
N GLU A 535 -4.36 12.64 -22.87
CA GLU A 535 -5.06 11.50 -22.27
C GLU A 535 -6.43 11.26 -22.92
N VAL A 536 -7.20 12.34 -23.14
CA VAL A 536 -8.50 12.28 -23.83
C VAL A 536 -8.30 11.84 -25.28
N ARG A 537 -7.33 12.43 -25.99
CA ARG A 537 -7.01 12.07 -27.38
C ARG A 537 -6.62 10.60 -27.53
N LEU A 538 -5.82 10.07 -26.62
CA LEU A 538 -5.37 8.68 -26.63
C LEU A 538 -6.54 7.70 -26.44
N LEU A 539 -7.43 7.98 -25.48
CA LEU A 539 -8.58 7.12 -25.26
C LEU A 539 -9.59 7.22 -26.41
N ALA A 540 -9.80 8.42 -26.96
CA ALA A 540 -10.62 8.62 -28.15
C ALA A 540 -10.05 7.85 -29.36
N ALA A 541 -8.75 7.93 -29.59
CA ALA A 541 -8.08 7.16 -30.65
C ALA A 541 -8.24 5.65 -30.46
N TRP A 542 -8.17 5.15 -29.22
CA TRP A 542 -8.47 3.75 -28.93
C TRP A 542 -9.91 3.41 -29.33
N ILE A 543 -10.90 4.22 -28.93
CA ILE A 543 -12.30 3.97 -29.31
C ILE A 543 -12.46 3.93 -30.83
N LEU A 544 -11.86 4.87 -31.57
CA LEU A 544 -11.87 4.88 -33.04
C LEU A 544 -11.31 3.58 -33.62
N HIS A 545 -10.20 3.08 -33.07
CA HIS A 545 -9.66 1.78 -33.47
C HIS A 545 -10.65 0.63 -33.21
N ASP A 546 -11.34 0.61 -32.06
CA ASP A 546 -12.33 -0.42 -31.74
C ASP A 546 -13.50 -0.42 -32.75
N PHE A 547 -13.85 0.74 -33.31
CA PHE A 547 -14.82 0.89 -34.41
C PHE A 547 -14.24 0.65 -35.81
N GLY A 548 -12.98 0.25 -35.92
CA GLY A 548 -12.31 -0.06 -37.20
C GLY A 548 -11.70 1.15 -37.92
N GLU A 549 -11.68 2.34 -37.32
CA GLU A 549 -11.04 3.54 -37.87
C GLU A 549 -9.53 3.57 -37.59
N VAL A 550 -8.83 2.55 -38.09
CA VAL A 550 -7.41 2.33 -37.84
C VAL A 550 -6.54 3.49 -38.34
N ASP A 551 -6.88 4.11 -39.47
CA ASP A 551 -6.14 5.25 -40.01
C ASP A 551 -6.26 6.48 -39.11
N ALA A 552 -7.46 6.78 -38.60
CA ALA A 552 -7.67 7.87 -37.66
C ALA A 552 -6.88 7.65 -36.36
N TYR A 553 -6.86 6.42 -35.85
CA TYR A 553 -5.98 6.05 -34.72
C TYR A 553 -4.51 6.33 -35.03
N LYS A 554 -3.99 5.85 -36.17
CA LYS A 554 -2.58 6.04 -36.58
C LYS A 554 -2.22 7.52 -36.72
N GLU A 555 -3.11 8.33 -37.28
CA GLU A 555 -2.93 9.78 -37.41
C GLU A 555 -2.83 10.46 -36.05
N VAL A 556 -3.72 10.14 -35.11
CA VAL A 556 -3.68 10.72 -33.75
C VAL A 556 -2.40 10.32 -33.02
N MET A 557 -2.00 9.05 -33.10
CA MET A 557 -0.75 8.58 -32.49
C MET A 557 0.48 9.26 -33.09
N ALA A 558 0.50 9.46 -34.41
CA ALA A 558 1.58 10.18 -35.09
C ALA A 558 1.62 11.67 -34.69
N ALA A 559 0.46 12.32 -34.56
CA ALA A 559 0.33 13.70 -34.12
C ALA A 559 0.85 13.89 -32.69
N ILE A 560 0.42 13.06 -31.74
CA ILE A 560 0.90 13.08 -30.35
C ILE A 560 2.42 12.89 -30.29
N LYS A 561 2.97 11.95 -31.08
CA LYS A 561 4.41 11.72 -31.14
C LYS A 561 5.17 12.95 -31.67
N LYS A 562 4.60 13.66 -32.65
CA LYS A 562 5.17 14.89 -33.21
C LYS A 562 5.12 16.08 -32.23
N GLU A 563 4.03 16.20 -31.48
CA GLU A 563 3.84 17.23 -30.45
C GLU A 563 4.71 16.98 -29.20
N GLY A 564 5.10 15.72 -28.97
CA GLY A 564 5.85 15.27 -27.81
C GLY A 564 4.91 14.59 -26.81
N ILE A 565 5.26 13.37 -26.39
CA ILE A 565 4.41 12.56 -25.50
C ILE A 565 4.50 13.15 -24.09
N THR A 566 3.42 13.77 -23.62
CA THR A 566 3.33 14.34 -22.26
C THR A 566 2.73 13.35 -21.27
N THR A 567 2.01 12.31 -21.74
CA THR A 567 1.49 11.24 -20.89
C THR A 567 1.98 9.85 -21.30
N LYS A 568 3.15 9.47 -20.79
CA LYS A 568 3.85 8.26 -21.22
C LYS A 568 3.10 6.98 -20.89
N SER A 569 2.49 6.88 -19.70
CA SER A 569 1.81 5.66 -19.24
C SER A 569 0.55 5.36 -20.07
N HIS A 570 -0.26 6.38 -20.38
CA HIS A 570 -1.42 6.25 -21.26
C HIS A 570 -1.01 5.92 -22.69
N TYR A 571 0.02 6.61 -23.21
CA TYR A 571 0.52 6.35 -24.57
C TYR A 571 1.00 4.90 -24.74
N GLU A 572 1.85 4.43 -23.82
CA GLU A 572 2.35 3.06 -23.86
C GLU A 572 1.25 2.02 -23.67
N THR A 573 0.29 2.28 -22.78
CA THR A 573 -0.84 1.37 -22.53
C THR A 573 -1.74 1.27 -23.76
N THR A 574 -2.04 2.41 -24.39
CA THR A 574 -2.84 2.46 -25.62
C THR A 574 -2.18 1.62 -26.71
N ILE A 575 -0.89 1.82 -26.99
CA ILE A 575 -0.16 1.02 -27.99
C ILE A 575 -0.21 -0.48 -27.68
N LYS A 576 0.08 -0.86 -26.42
CA LYS A 576 0.18 -2.26 -26.02
C LYS A 576 -1.17 -2.99 -26.11
N LEU A 577 -2.27 -2.31 -25.77
CA LEU A 577 -3.59 -2.95 -25.65
C LEU A 577 -4.42 -2.88 -26.93
N VAL A 578 -4.23 -1.84 -27.76
CA VAL A 578 -4.87 -1.74 -29.06
C VAL A 578 -4.36 -2.82 -30.04
N LYS A 579 -3.16 -3.38 -29.81
CA LYS A 579 -2.51 -4.39 -30.68
C LYS A 579 -2.50 -4.01 -32.17
N ALA A 580 -2.42 -2.71 -32.47
CA ALA A 580 -2.26 -2.22 -33.83
C ALA A 580 -0.85 -2.58 -34.33
N GLU A 581 -0.75 -3.63 -35.14
CA GLU A 581 0.45 -3.94 -35.94
C GLU A 581 0.65 -2.93 -37.08
#